data_AF-X1S983-F1
#
_entry.id   AF-X1S983-F1
#
_cell.length_a   1.000
_cell.length_b   1.000
_cell.length_c   1.000
_cell.angle_alpha   90.00
_cell.angle_beta   90.00
_cell.angle_gamma   90.00
#
_symmetry.space_group_name_H-M   'P 1'
#
loop_
_entity.id
_entity.type
_entity.pdbx_description
1 polymer ?
#
loop_
_entity_poly.entity_id
_entity_poly.type
_entity_poly.pdbx_seq_one_letter_code
_entity_poly.pdbx_strand_id
1 'polypeptide(L)'
;SNSDNSMKSSWYEVAKGVTVVAGLFSIIIFGLLVLNYLQIKLLDPMRTERLENLKVKLLEQPKNEQLINTIRELDLQLRKDKIRHLQFSQRGGLLLLGAVAVFLIGIKSAKAFKEKLPHPPPTITDQQARQIRQAIIARWVTVASLAILVIAVLFFITTPGIDFTKAGPSYPSDEEITKNWAGFRGPQGSGISAYTNISTKWDGKSGESIIWKTSVPLLGHNSPVVWNVRLVSIVCLNPVLPHS
;
A
#
# COMPACT_ATOMS: atom_id res chain seq x y z
N SER A 1 -13.73 -13.39 -49.09
CA SER A 1 -12.48 -14.15 -48.90
C SER A 1 -11.26 -13.23 -48.77
N ASN A 2 -10.98 -12.35 -49.74
CA ASN A 2 -9.73 -11.56 -49.76
C ASN A 2 -9.65 -10.38 -48.74
N SER A 3 -10.79 -9.82 -48.31
CA SER A 3 -10.83 -8.76 -47.28
C SER A 3 -10.50 -9.28 -45.87
N ASP A 4 -10.98 -10.49 -45.57
CA ASP A 4 -10.87 -11.11 -44.25
C ASP A 4 -9.42 -11.55 -43.94
N ASN A 5 -8.68 -12.00 -44.97
CA ASN A 5 -7.26 -12.34 -44.85
C ASN A 5 -6.36 -11.11 -44.67
N SER A 6 -6.69 -10.00 -45.34
CA SER A 6 -5.94 -8.75 -45.25
C SER A 6 -6.13 -8.05 -43.89
N MET A 7 -7.33 -8.13 -43.31
CA MET A 7 -7.54 -7.71 -41.92
C MET A 7 -6.68 -8.53 -40.96
N LYS A 8 -6.66 -9.86 -41.09
CA LYS A 8 -5.91 -10.77 -40.20
C LYS A 8 -4.40 -10.52 -40.22
N SER A 9 -3.79 -10.28 -41.40
CA SER A 9 -2.37 -9.94 -41.49
C SER A 9 -2.02 -8.61 -40.84
N SER A 10 -2.94 -7.62 -40.91
CA SER A 10 -2.74 -6.31 -40.29
C SER A 10 -2.84 -6.37 -38.76
N TRP A 11 -3.76 -7.18 -38.22
CA TRP A 11 -3.87 -7.44 -36.78
C TRP A 11 -2.64 -8.15 -36.22
N TYR A 12 -2.00 -9.02 -37.00
CA TYR A 12 -0.77 -9.70 -36.62
C TYR A 12 0.42 -8.75 -36.45
N GLU A 13 0.62 -7.80 -37.36
CA GLU A 13 1.71 -6.82 -37.25
C GLU A 13 1.51 -5.85 -36.08
N VAL A 14 0.25 -5.48 -35.79
CA VAL A 14 -0.09 -4.71 -34.58
C VAL A 14 0.19 -5.52 -33.31
N ALA A 15 -0.21 -6.80 -33.27
CA ALA A 15 0.02 -7.67 -32.12
C ALA A 15 1.51 -7.87 -31.82
N LYS A 16 2.36 -7.97 -32.86
CA LYS A 16 3.82 -8.00 -32.69
C LYS A 16 4.36 -6.73 -32.04
N GLY A 17 3.96 -5.55 -32.53
CA GLY A 17 4.41 -4.26 -31.98
C GLY A 17 4.05 -4.10 -30.50
N VAL A 18 2.80 -4.44 -30.14
CA VAL A 18 2.34 -4.41 -28.73
C VAL A 18 3.13 -5.38 -27.86
N THR A 19 3.45 -6.57 -28.37
CA THR A 19 4.21 -7.59 -27.63
C THR A 19 5.63 -7.11 -27.31
N VAL A 20 6.34 -6.50 -28.27
CA VAL A 20 7.71 -6.00 -28.06
C VAL A 20 7.73 -4.86 -27.03
N VAL A 21 6.82 -3.90 -27.14
CA VAL A 21 6.74 -2.76 -26.23
C VAL A 21 6.37 -3.20 -24.81
N ALA A 22 5.38 -4.08 -24.67
CA ALA A 22 4.97 -4.61 -23.38
C ALA A 22 6.09 -5.45 -22.72
N GLY A 23 6.84 -6.22 -23.51
CA GLY A 23 7.98 -7.00 -23.03
C GLY A 23 9.11 -6.12 -22.51
N LEU A 24 9.52 -5.10 -23.28
CA LEU A 24 10.54 -4.14 -22.84
C LEU A 24 10.12 -3.39 -21.57
N PHE A 25 8.85 -2.96 -21.51
CA PHE A 25 8.31 -2.28 -20.33
C PHE A 25 8.31 -3.18 -19.08
N SER A 26 7.92 -4.45 -19.24
CA SER A 26 7.96 -5.44 -18.15
C SER A 26 9.38 -5.66 -17.62
N ILE A 27 10.38 -5.74 -18.51
CA ILE A 27 11.80 -5.88 -18.12
C ILE A 27 12.28 -4.66 -17.33
N ILE A 28 11.91 -3.44 -17.74
CA ILE A 28 12.29 -2.21 -17.04
C ILE A 28 11.70 -2.17 -15.63
N ILE A 29 10.40 -2.47 -15.48
CA ILE A 29 9.75 -2.54 -14.16
C ILE A 29 10.38 -3.62 -13.29
N PHE A 30 10.66 -4.79 -13.87
CA PHE A 30 11.31 -5.88 -13.16
C PHE A 30 12.71 -5.48 -12.67
N GLY A 31 13.51 -4.82 -13.51
CA GLY A 31 14.81 -4.29 -13.12
C GLY A 31 14.72 -3.29 -11.96
N LEU A 32 13.76 -2.35 -12.02
CA LEU A 32 13.52 -1.40 -10.93
C LEU A 32 13.08 -2.08 -9.62
N LEU A 33 12.25 -3.11 -9.69
CA LEU A 33 11.84 -3.91 -8.53
C LEU A 33 13.02 -4.67 -7.92
N VAL A 34 13.88 -5.26 -8.76
CA VAL A 34 15.08 -5.98 -8.32
C VAL A 34 16.08 -5.00 -7.68
N LEU A 35 16.31 -3.84 -8.29
CA LEU A 35 17.18 -2.80 -7.70
C LEU A 35 16.63 -2.31 -6.36
N ASN A 36 15.32 -2.10 -6.25
CA ASN A 36 14.67 -1.75 -4.98
C ASN A 36 14.82 -2.87 -3.93
N TYR A 37 14.69 -4.14 -4.33
CA TYR A 37 14.91 -5.28 -3.42
C TYR A 37 16.35 -5.36 -2.93
N LEU A 38 17.33 -5.16 -3.83
CA LEU A 38 18.75 -5.13 -3.48
C LEU A 38 19.08 -3.94 -2.58
N GLN A 39 18.50 -2.76 -2.81
CA GLN A 39 18.68 -1.60 -1.95
C GLN A 39 18.22 -1.88 -0.51
N ILE A 40 17.03 -2.47 -0.33
CA ILE A 40 16.52 -2.83 1.00
C ILE A 40 17.44 -3.86 1.67
N LYS A 41 17.86 -4.91 0.94
CA LYS A 41 18.64 -6.01 1.54
C LYS A 41 20.08 -5.62 1.87
N LEU A 42 20.68 -4.70 1.12
CA LEU A 42 22.10 -4.34 1.23
C LEU A 42 22.35 -3.00 1.94
N LEU A 43 21.48 -1.99 1.81
CA LEU A 43 21.69 -0.67 2.43
C LEU A 43 21.03 -0.50 3.80
N ASP A 44 19.90 -1.15 4.08
CA ASP A 44 19.23 -1.00 5.39
C ASP A 44 20.06 -1.48 6.59
N PRO A 45 20.85 -2.57 6.52
CA PRO A 45 21.69 -3.01 7.64
C PRO A 45 22.63 -1.92 8.14
N MET A 46 23.28 -1.19 7.21
CA MET A 46 24.23 -0.12 7.52
C MET A 46 23.59 1.09 8.22
N ARG A 47 22.31 1.39 7.93
CA ARG A 47 21.60 2.53 8.52
C ARG A 47 21.09 2.21 9.92
N THR A 48 20.62 0.99 10.15
CA THR A 48 20.23 0.48 11.47
C THR A 48 21.44 0.43 12.41
N GLU A 49 22.58 -0.05 11.93
CA GLU A 49 23.84 -0.07 12.69
C GLU A 49 24.28 1.36 13.11
N ARG A 50 24.12 2.35 12.22
CA ARG A 50 24.42 3.76 12.52
C ARG A 50 23.52 4.33 13.62
N LEU A 51 22.23 3.98 13.62
CA LEU A 51 21.28 4.39 14.66
C LEU A 51 21.61 3.74 16.01
N GLU A 52 22.00 2.46 16.02
CA GLU A 52 22.43 1.74 17.21
C GLU A 52 23.69 2.36 17.82
N ASN A 53 24.70 2.66 16.99
CA ASN A 53 25.92 3.34 17.43
C ASN A 53 25.64 4.74 18.00
N LEU A 54 24.68 5.50 17.46
CA LEU A 54 24.28 6.80 18.00
C LEU A 54 23.52 6.68 19.34
N LYS A 55 22.70 5.64 19.50
CA LYS A 55 22.03 5.33 20.77
C LYS A 55 23.04 4.95 21.86
N VAL A 56 24.08 4.18 21.53
CA VAL A 56 25.17 3.85 22.45
C VAL A 56 25.90 5.12 22.90
N LYS A 57 26.22 6.04 21.97
CA LYS A 57 26.82 7.35 22.32
C LYS A 57 25.91 8.24 23.17
N LEU A 58 24.59 8.07 23.07
CA LEU A 58 23.64 8.81 23.90
C LEU A 58 23.65 8.32 25.36
N LEU A 59 23.93 7.03 25.58
CA LEU A 59 24.11 6.49 26.94
C LEU A 59 25.32 7.11 27.64
N GLU A 60 26.36 7.44 26.88
CA GLU A 60 27.56 8.13 27.38
C GLU A 60 27.32 9.62 27.63
N GLN A 61 26.43 10.28 26.86
CA GLN A 61 26.17 11.72 26.92
C GLN A 61 24.66 12.07 26.91
N PRO A 62 23.93 11.83 28.01
CA PRO A 62 22.47 11.93 28.05
C PRO A 62 21.90 13.36 27.92
N LYS A 63 22.72 14.40 28.12
CA LYS A 63 22.30 15.83 28.00
C LYS A 63 22.65 16.48 26.66
N ASN A 64 23.22 15.74 25.71
CA ASN A 64 23.60 16.31 24.42
C ASN A 64 22.36 16.47 23.51
N GLU A 65 21.79 17.68 23.48
CA GLU A 65 20.60 18.01 22.67
C GLU A 65 20.82 17.80 21.17
N GLN A 66 22.05 18.00 20.67
CA GLN A 66 22.37 17.76 19.26
C GLN A 66 22.23 16.29 18.90
N LEU A 67 22.76 15.40 19.74
CA LEU A 67 22.69 13.96 19.54
C LEU A 67 21.24 13.44 19.58
N ILE A 68 20.43 13.97 20.50
CA ILE A 68 19.00 13.64 20.61
C ILE A 68 18.25 14.05 19.34
N ASN A 69 18.50 15.26 18.82
CA ASN A 69 17.84 15.73 17.60
C ASN A 69 18.29 14.93 16.37
N THR A 70 19.58 14.58 16.26
CA THR A 70 20.07 13.70 15.18
C THR A 70 19.42 12.32 15.22
N ILE A 71 19.26 11.72 16.41
CA ILE A 71 18.59 10.42 16.55
C ILE A 71 17.12 10.51 16.13
N ARG A 72 16.41 11.57 16.54
CA ARG A 72 15.00 11.79 16.16
C ARG A 72 14.84 11.98 14.65
N GLU A 73 15.71 12.76 14.04
CA GLU A 73 15.67 12.98 12.60
C GLU A 73 16.00 11.71 11.82
N LEU A 74 17.04 10.97 12.24
CA LEU A 74 17.42 9.72 11.61
C LEU A 74 16.32 8.65 11.74
N ASP A 75 15.64 8.57 12.88
CA ASP A 75 14.47 7.69 13.08
C ASP A 75 13.32 8.09 12.15
N LEU A 76 13.03 9.38 12.02
CA LEU A 76 12.00 9.88 11.12
C LEU A 76 12.30 9.55 9.65
N GLN A 77 13.55 9.72 9.23
CA GLN A 77 14.00 9.40 7.87
C GLN A 77 13.88 7.89 7.61
N LEU A 78 14.33 7.04 8.53
CA LEU A 78 14.22 5.59 8.42
C LEU A 78 12.77 5.12 8.26
N ARG A 79 11.83 5.69 9.03
CA ARG A 79 10.40 5.37 8.90
C ARG A 79 9.85 5.78 7.55
N LYS A 80 10.15 7.00 7.09
CA LYS A 80 9.68 7.52 5.80
C LYS A 80 10.22 6.70 4.63
N ASP A 81 11.51 6.35 4.66
CA ASP A 81 12.13 5.56 3.60
C ASP A 81 11.54 4.15 3.54
N LYS A 82 11.38 3.47 4.69
CA LYS A 82 10.76 2.14 4.75
C LYS A 82 9.35 2.13 4.15
N ILE A 83 8.54 3.13 4.49
CA ILE A 83 7.18 3.30 3.96
C ILE A 83 7.21 3.46 2.43
N ARG A 84 8.10 4.31 1.92
CA ARG A 84 8.25 4.55 0.48
C ARG A 84 8.64 3.29 -0.28
N HIS A 85 9.56 2.48 0.26
CA HIS A 85 10.02 1.23 -0.35
C HIS A 85 8.91 0.17 -0.43
N LEU A 86 8.06 0.05 0.60
CA LEU A 86 6.92 -0.87 0.61
C LEU A 86 5.86 -0.46 -0.42
N GLN A 87 5.52 0.83 -0.47
CA GLN A 87 4.55 1.36 -1.43
C GLN A 87 5.04 1.21 -2.88
N PHE A 88 6.33 1.46 -3.13
CA PHE A 88 6.93 1.28 -4.45
C PHE A 88 6.86 -0.18 -4.92
N SER A 89 7.18 -1.13 -4.03
CA SER A 89 7.15 -2.56 -4.36
C SER A 89 5.72 -3.08 -4.60
N GLN A 90 4.75 -2.70 -3.77
CA GLN A 90 3.36 -3.12 -3.93
C GLN A 90 2.74 -2.62 -5.23
N ARG A 91 2.91 -1.32 -5.53
CA ARG A 91 2.36 -0.72 -6.76
C ARG A 91 3.11 -1.20 -8.01
N GLY A 92 4.44 -1.34 -7.92
CA GLY A 92 5.28 -1.88 -9.00
C GLY A 92 4.93 -3.32 -9.34
N GLY A 93 4.63 -4.15 -8.34
CA GLY A 93 4.15 -5.53 -8.54
C GLY A 93 2.82 -5.60 -9.27
N LEU A 94 1.86 -4.73 -8.91
CA LEU A 94 0.57 -4.65 -9.60
C LEU A 94 0.73 -4.20 -11.06
N LEU A 95 1.58 -3.20 -11.32
CA LEU A 95 1.90 -2.77 -12.68
C LEU A 95 2.58 -3.86 -13.50
N LEU A 96 3.51 -4.61 -12.90
CA LEU A 96 4.14 -5.75 -13.56
C LEU A 96 3.12 -6.80 -13.96
N LEU A 97 2.16 -7.13 -13.07
CA LEU A 97 1.07 -8.06 -13.39
C LEU A 97 0.22 -7.56 -14.56
N GLY A 98 -0.13 -6.28 -14.59
CA GLY A 98 -0.85 -5.66 -15.70
C GLY A 98 -0.06 -5.74 -17.03
N ALA A 99 1.23 -5.41 -17.01
CA ALA A 99 2.10 -5.47 -18.18
C ALA A 99 2.26 -6.91 -18.71
N VAL A 100 2.44 -7.89 -17.81
CA VAL A 100 2.51 -9.31 -18.17
C VAL A 100 1.19 -9.80 -18.76
N ALA A 101 0.04 -9.38 -18.22
CA ALA A 101 -1.26 -9.74 -18.77
C ALA A 101 -1.43 -9.21 -20.22
N VAL A 102 -1.09 -7.94 -20.46
CA VAL A 102 -1.12 -7.35 -21.82
C VAL A 102 -0.17 -8.09 -22.77
N PHE A 103 1.03 -8.43 -22.30
CA PHE A 103 2.02 -9.19 -23.06
C PHE A 103 1.51 -10.59 -23.46
N LEU A 104 0.89 -11.32 -22.54
CA LEU A 104 0.31 -12.65 -22.80
C LEU A 104 -0.86 -12.59 -23.80
N ILE A 105 -1.72 -11.56 -23.70
CA ILE A 105 -2.81 -11.32 -24.65
C ILE A 105 -2.25 -11.02 -26.05
N GLY A 106 -1.16 -10.25 -26.13
CA GLY A 106 -0.44 -9.96 -27.38
C GLY A 106 0.12 -11.22 -28.05
N ILE A 107 0.81 -12.08 -27.29
CA ILE A 107 1.34 -13.35 -27.79
C ILE A 107 0.23 -14.30 -28.26
N LYS A 108 -0.84 -14.44 -27.48
CA LYS A 108 -1.96 -15.34 -27.82
C LYS A 108 -2.64 -14.89 -29.11
N SER A 109 -2.83 -13.58 -29.28
CA SER A 109 -3.38 -12.99 -30.49
C SER A 109 -2.44 -13.19 -31.69
N ALA A 110 -1.14 -12.95 -31.53
CA ALA A 110 -0.17 -13.15 -32.59
C ALA A 110 -0.10 -14.62 -33.07
N LYS A 111 -0.19 -15.60 -32.17
CA LYS A 111 -0.26 -17.02 -32.53
C LYS A 111 -1.54 -17.37 -33.29
N ALA A 112 -2.69 -16.84 -32.86
CA ALA A 112 -3.98 -17.10 -33.51
C ALA A 112 -4.07 -16.58 -34.95
N PHE A 113 -3.32 -15.51 -35.30
CA PHE A 113 -3.29 -14.95 -36.65
C PHE A 113 -2.16 -15.48 -37.55
N LYS A 114 -1.17 -16.20 -37.00
CA LYS A 114 -0.05 -16.78 -37.77
C LYS A 114 -0.44 -18.05 -38.54
N GLU A 115 -1.55 -18.69 -38.18
CA GLU A 115 -1.95 -19.98 -38.71
C GLU A 115 -3.04 -19.88 -39.80
N LYS A 116 -2.60 -19.63 -41.04
CA LYS A 116 -3.14 -20.10 -42.33
C LYS A 116 -2.74 -19.12 -43.44
N LEU A 117 -2.28 -19.63 -44.58
CA LEU A 117 -2.57 -19.11 -45.93
C LEU A 117 -1.87 -19.99 -47.02
N PRO A 118 -2.64 -20.62 -47.92
CA PRO A 118 -2.22 -20.90 -49.29
C PRO A 118 -2.77 -19.78 -50.22
N HIS A 119 -1.94 -19.24 -51.14
CA HIS A 119 -2.30 -18.08 -52.00
C HIS A 119 -2.23 -18.39 -53.51
N PRO A 120 -3.20 -17.90 -54.34
CA PRO A 120 -3.00 -17.52 -55.74
C PRO A 120 -2.70 -16.00 -55.89
N PRO A 121 -2.13 -15.52 -57.03
CA PRO A 121 -1.49 -14.21 -57.12
C PRO A 121 -2.47 -13.03 -57.26
N PRO A 122 -2.19 -11.85 -56.65
CA PRO A 122 -3.07 -10.67 -56.70
C PRO A 122 -2.69 -9.62 -57.76
N THR A 123 -3.69 -8.84 -58.20
CA THR A 123 -3.58 -7.71 -59.13
C THR A 123 -3.20 -6.39 -58.44
N ILE A 124 -2.37 -5.58 -59.12
CA ILE A 124 -1.52 -4.50 -58.56
C ILE A 124 -2.29 -3.29 -57.99
N THR A 125 -3.50 -3.00 -58.47
CA THR A 125 -4.21 -1.73 -58.18
C THR A 125 -4.96 -1.70 -56.84
N ASP A 126 -5.49 -2.82 -56.36
CA ASP A 126 -6.28 -2.89 -55.12
C ASP A 126 -5.39 -3.07 -53.86
N GLN A 127 -4.11 -3.41 -54.07
CA GLN A 127 -3.16 -3.70 -52.99
C GLN A 127 -2.61 -2.42 -52.34
N GLN A 128 -2.34 -1.37 -53.13
CA GLN A 128 -1.75 -0.11 -52.65
C GLN A 128 -2.71 0.69 -51.76
N ALA A 129 -4.00 0.80 -52.14
CA ALA A 129 -4.99 1.52 -51.35
C ALA A 129 -5.27 0.86 -49.99
N ARG A 130 -5.22 -0.48 -49.93
CA ARG A 130 -5.39 -1.25 -48.68
C ARG A 130 -4.16 -1.15 -47.78
N GLN A 131 -2.95 -1.21 -48.35
CA GLN A 131 -1.70 -1.02 -47.61
C GLN A 131 -1.64 0.36 -46.92
N ILE A 132 -2.08 1.42 -47.60
CA ILE A 132 -2.09 2.79 -47.02
C ILE A 132 -3.06 2.89 -45.84
N ARG A 133 -4.32 2.41 -46.00
CA ARG A 133 -5.32 2.45 -44.90
C ARG A 133 -4.88 1.62 -43.70
N GLN A 134 -4.22 0.48 -43.93
CA GLN A 134 -3.72 -0.40 -42.88
C GLN A 134 -2.51 0.17 -42.14
N ALA A 135 -1.58 0.80 -42.86
CA ALA A 135 -0.47 1.52 -42.26
C ALA A 135 -0.96 2.68 -41.36
N ILE A 136 -2.04 3.36 -41.76
CA ILE A 136 -2.65 4.42 -40.95
C ILE A 136 -3.27 3.86 -39.66
N ILE A 137 -4.09 2.80 -39.74
CA ILE A 137 -4.74 2.20 -38.56
C ILE A 137 -3.72 1.59 -37.60
N ALA A 138 -2.70 0.87 -38.12
CA ALA A 138 -1.64 0.30 -37.30
C ALA A 138 -0.87 1.39 -36.54
N ARG A 139 -0.59 2.54 -37.17
CA ARG A 139 0.03 3.69 -36.52
C ARG A 139 -0.84 4.22 -35.37
N TRP A 140 -2.14 4.42 -35.59
CA TRP A 140 -3.03 4.93 -34.53
C TRP A 140 -3.18 3.97 -33.34
N VAL A 141 -3.19 2.66 -33.56
CA VAL A 141 -3.27 1.68 -32.46
C VAL A 141 -1.97 1.64 -31.64
N THR A 142 -0.80 1.73 -32.30
CA THR A 142 0.48 1.83 -31.59
C THR A 142 0.58 3.11 -30.77
N VAL A 143 0.08 4.24 -31.31
CA VAL A 143 0.04 5.52 -30.60
C VAL A 143 -0.93 5.48 -29.42
N ALA A 144 -2.12 4.88 -29.58
CA ALA A 144 -3.08 4.75 -28.49
C ALA A 144 -2.56 3.84 -27.37
N SER A 145 -1.88 2.75 -27.72
CA SER A 145 -1.25 1.85 -26.74
C SER A 145 -0.14 2.57 -25.97
N LEU A 146 0.70 3.35 -26.66
CA LEU A 146 1.72 4.18 -26.05
C LEU A 146 1.11 5.24 -25.12
N ALA A 147 0.02 5.89 -25.55
CA ALA A 147 -0.68 6.90 -24.76
C ALA A 147 -1.28 6.31 -23.46
N ILE A 148 -1.90 5.13 -23.52
CA ILE A 148 -2.41 4.42 -22.34
C ILE A 148 -1.26 4.08 -21.37
N LEU A 149 -0.11 3.68 -21.91
CA LEU A 149 1.08 3.37 -21.13
C LEU A 149 1.63 4.63 -20.44
N VAL A 150 1.72 5.74 -21.16
CA VAL A 150 2.12 7.05 -20.62
C VAL A 150 1.13 7.54 -19.55
N ILE A 151 -0.17 7.34 -19.75
CA ILE A 151 -1.21 7.69 -18.76
C ILE A 151 -1.08 6.82 -17.50
N ALA A 152 -0.81 5.52 -17.64
CA ALA A 152 -0.59 4.63 -16.50
C ALA A 152 0.67 5.02 -15.70
N VAL A 153 1.75 5.38 -16.40
CA VAL A 153 2.98 5.90 -15.78
C VAL A 153 2.73 7.24 -15.09
N LEU A 154 2.01 8.15 -15.73
CA LEU A 154 1.67 9.46 -15.15
C LEU A 154 0.77 9.31 -13.92
N PHE A 155 -0.22 8.41 -13.97
CA PHE A 155 -1.07 8.06 -12.83
C PHE A 155 -0.24 7.49 -11.67
N PHE A 156 0.75 6.64 -11.95
CA PHE A 156 1.66 6.11 -10.94
C PHE A 156 2.55 7.18 -10.30
N ILE A 157 3.02 8.16 -11.08
CA ILE A 157 3.85 9.28 -10.59
C ILE A 157 3.01 10.26 -9.74
N THR A 158 1.77 10.53 -10.16
CA THR A 158 0.95 11.61 -9.61
C THR A 158 -0.01 11.18 -8.51
N THR A 159 -0.32 9.90 -8.36
CA THR A 159 -1.21 9.45 -7.29
C THR A 159 -0.46 9.37 -5.95
N PRO A 160 -0.85 10.19 -4.95
CA PRO A 160 -0.25 10.09 -3.62
C PRO A 160 -0.43 8.68 -3.07
N GLY A 161 0.57 8.21 -2.31
CA GLY A 161 0.50 6.97 -1.53
C GLY A 161 -0.87 6.84 -0.88
N ILE A 162 -1.63 5.76 -1.13
CA ILE A 162 -2.74 5.46 -0.22
C ILE A 162 -2.05 5.12 1.09
N ASP A 163 -2.18 6.02 2.05
CA ASP A 163 -1.42 6.00 3.29
C ASP A 163 -2.03 4.95 4.24
N PHE A 164 -1.78 3.68 3.94
CA PHE A 164 -1.98 2.57 4.89
C PHE A 164 -0.87 2.52 5.96
N THR A 165 0.00 3.54 5.99
CA THR A 165 1.29 3.59 6.69
C THR A 165 1.43 4.73 7.68
N LYS A 166 0.34 5.38 8.07
CA LYS A 166 0.18 5.69 9.50
C LYS A 166 0.07 4.36 10.25
N ALA A 167 1.19 3.63 10.33
CA ALA A 167 1.43 2.76 11.45
C ALA A 167 1.41 3.69 12.66
N GLY A 168 0.27 3.67 13.36
CA GLY A 168 0.15 4.28 14.66
C GLY A 168 1.21 3.72 15.62
N PRO A 169 1.20 4.13 16.89
CA PRO A 169 2.01 3.47 17.91
C PRO A 169 1.92 1.94 17.77
N SER A 170 3.04 1.24 18.02
CA SER A 170 3.11 -0.24 18.01
C SER A 170 1.83 -0.81 18.61
N TYR A 171 1.06 -1.53 17.80
CA TYR A 171 -0.18 -2.12 18.30
C TYR A 171 0.20 -3.13 19.39
N PRO A 172 -0.39 -3.06 20.58
CA PRO A 172 -0.15 -4.02 21.65
C PRO A 172 -0.46 -5.45 21.17
N SER A 173 0.19 -6.46 21.73
CA SER A 173 -0.10 -7.86 21.36
C SER A 173 -1.53 -8.23 21.76
N ASP A 174 -2.13 -9.24 21.12
CA ASP A 174 -3.47 -9.70 21.47
C ASP A 174 -3.58 -10.10 22.95
N GLU A 175 -2.51 -10.65 23.51
CA GLU A 175 -2.42 -10.97 24.94
C GLU A 175 -2.42 -9.71 25.82
N GLU A 176 -1.68 -8.67 25.42
CA GLU A 176 -1.66 -7.38 26.14
C GLU A 176 -3.01 -6.67 26.05
N ILE A 177 -3.67 -6.72 24.89
CA ILE A 177 -5.01 -6.15 24.71
C ILE A 177 -6.02 -6.86 25.60
N THR A 178 -5.96 -8.19 25.63
CA THR A 178 -6.87 -9.04 26.41
C THR A 178 -6.75 -8.81 27.93
N LYS A 179 -5.56 -8.42 28.41
CA LYS A 179 -5.32 -8.04 29.82
C LYS A 179 -5.88 -6.66 30.18
N ASN A 180 -6.16 -5.82 29.18
CA ASN A 180 -6.56 -4.43 29.34
C ASN A 180 -8.02 -4.19 28.98
N TRP A 181 -8.56 -3.03 29.38
CA TRP A 181 -9.95 -2.63 29.13
C TRP A 181 -9.98 -1.27 28.41
N ALA A 182 -9.54 -1.28 27.15
CA ALA A 182 -9.33 -0.06 26.36
C ALA A 182 -10.60 0.65 25.88
N GLY A 183 -11.76 -0.03 25.91
CA GLY A 183 -12.99 0.48 25.31
C GLY A 183 -14.27 -0.06 25.94
N PHE A 184 -15.40 0.47 25.47
CA PHE A 184 -16.72 0.03 25.90
C PHE A 184 -16.87 -1.47 25.65
N ARG A 185 -17.28 -2.21 26.70
CA ARG A 185 -17.38 -3.69 26.68
C ARG A 185 -16.04 -4.42 26.48
N GLY A 186 -14.92 -3.78 26.80
CA GLY A 186 -13.63 -4.46 26.93
C GLY A 186 -12.90 -4.66 25.60
N PRO A 187 -11.85 -5.50 25.58
CA PRO A 187 -10.86 -5.54 24.50
C PRO A 187 -11.42 -5.88 23.11
N GLN A 188 -12.50 -6.66 23.06
CA GLN A 188 -13.17 -7.07 21.82
C GLN A 188 -14.60 -6.51 21.70
N GLY A 189 -15.02 -5.61 22.61
CA GLY A 189 -16.39 -5.09 22.65
C GLY A 189 -17.48 -6.11 23.02
N SER A 190 -17.09 -7.32 23.45
CA SER A 190 -17.98 -8.44 23.77
C SER A 190 -18.54 -8.41 25.20
N GLY A 191 -17.92 -7.65 26.10
CA GLY A 191 -18.25 -7.64 27.53
C GLY A 191 -17.70 -8.84 28.29
N ILE A 192 -16.81 -9.62 27.66
CA ILE A 192 -16.19 -10.80 28.25
C ILE A 192 -14.82 -10.41 28.82
N SER A 193 -14.61 -10.74 30.08
CA SER A 193 -13.32 -10.54 30.75
C SER A 193 -12.43 -11.77 30.59
N ALA A 194 -11.12 -11.54 30.45
CA ALA A 194 -10.11 -12.60 30.51
C ALA A 194 -9.88 -13.11 31.95
N TYR A 195 -10.23 -12.31 32.95
CA TYR A 195 -10.06 -12.66 34.36
C TYR A 195 -11.20 -13.56 34.82
N THR A 196 -10.86 -14.67 35.46
CA THR A 196 -11.83 -15.68 35.95
C THR A 196 -12.15 -15.53 37.43
N ASN A 197 -11.36 -14.76 38.17
CA ASN A 197 -11.47 -14.54 39.61
C ASN A 197 -12.27 -13.28 39.98
N ILE A 198 -13.30 -12.96 39.19
CA ILE A 198 -14.11 -11.76 39.40
C ILE A 198 -15.28 -12.10 40.33
N SER A 199 -15.51 -11.27 41.34
CA SER A 199 -16.65 -11.43 42.24
C SER A 199 -17.97 -11.29 41.47
N THR A 200 -18.90 -12.21 41.69
CA THR A 200 -20.24 -12.19 41.10
C THR A 200 -21.25 -11.44 41.97
N LYS A 201 -20.85 -10.99 43.16
CA LYS A 201 -21.66 -10.20 44.10
C LYS A 201 -21.04 -8.82 44.26
N TRP A 202 -21.83 -7.78 44.05
CA TRP A 202 -21.37 -6.39 44.15
C TRP A 202 -22.48 -5.50 44.68
N ASP A 203 -22.17 -4.63 45.64
CA ASP A 203 -23.11 -3.65 46.17
C ASP A 203 -22.45 -2.28 46.40
N GLY A 204 -22.91 -1.30 45.63
CA GLY A 204 -22.50 0.10 45.72
C GLY A 204 -22.73 0.75 47.08
N LYS A 205 -23.78 0.34 47.80
CA LYS A 205 -24.20 0.91 49.09
C LYS A 205 -23.40 0.32 50.26
N SER A 206 -23.37 -1.01 50.40
CA SER A 206 -22.60 -1.66 51.48
C SER A 206 -21.10 -1.64 51.25
N GLY A 207 -20.65 -1.50 50.00
CA GLY A 207 -19.23 -1.58 49.64
C GLY A 207 -18.75 -3.00 49.35
N GLU A 208 -19.64 -4.00 49.28
CA GLU A 208 -19.28 -5.37 48.91
C GLU A 208 -18.59 -5.39 47.54
N SER A 209 -17.41 -6.03 47.48
CA SER A 209 -16.56 -6.10 46.30
C SER A 209 -16.09 -4.75 45.73
N ILE A 210 -15.94 -3.73 46.58
CA ILE A 210 -15.36 -2.41 46.23
C ILE A 210 -14.04 -2.19 46.97
N ILE A 211 -12.93 -2.13 46.23
CA ILE A 211 -11.58 -1.96 46.79
C ILE A 211 -11.28 -0.48 47.08
N TRP A 212 -11.81 0.43 46.27
CA TRP A 212 -11.60 1.87 46.42
C TRP A 212 -12.71 2.66 45.71
N LYS A 213 -12.85 3.93 46.10
CA LYS A 213 -13.74 4.91 45.45
C LYS A 213 -12.97 6.22 45.29
N THR A 214 -13.27 6.96 44.22
CA THR A 214 -12.70 8.29 44.00
C THR A 214 -13.78 9.25 43.52
N SER A 215 -13.72 10.50 43.95
CA SER A 215 -14.64 11.55 43.49
C SER A 215 -14.27 11.98 42.07
N VAL A 216 -15.24 11.98 41.17
CA VAL A 216 -15.06 12.51 39.80
C VAL A 216 -15.60 13.94 39.78
N PRO A 217 -14.80 14.95 39.40
CA PRO A 217 -15.14 16.37 39.59
C PRO A 217 -16.25 16.86 38.65
N LEU A 218 -16.52 16.14 37.56
CA LEU A 218 -17.43 16.54 36.50
C LEU A 218 -18.23 15.32 36.02
N LEU A 219 -19.43 15.57 35.52
CA LEU A 219 -20.29 14.53 34.98
C LEU A 219 -19.70 13.96 33.68
N GLY A 220 -19.79 12.65 33.50
CA GLY A 220 -19.37 11.95 32.29
C GLY A 220 -20.20 10.70 32.09
N HIS A 221 -20.62 10.43 30.85
CA HIS A 221 -21.39 9.25 30.48
C HIS A 221 -20.52 8.10 29.96
N ASN A 222 -19.20 8.28 30.00
CA ASN A 222 -18.25 7.30 29.46
C ASN A 222 -17.85 6.26 30.49
N SER A 223 -17.54 5.06 29.99
CA SER A 223 -16.91 4.02 30.80
C SER A 223 -15.43 4.35 31.04
N PRO A 224 -14.87 3.99 32.21
CA PRO A 224 -13.44 4.14 32.45
C PRO A 224 -12.63 3.23 31.52
N VAL A 225 -11.48 3.73 31.10
CA VAL A 225 -10.48 3.00 30.33
C VAL A 225 -9.39 2.53 31.28
N VAL A 226 -9.06 1.24 31.23
CA VAL A 226 -7.99 0.64 32.04
C VAL A 226 -6.89 0.14 31.13
N TRP A 227 -5.67 0.64 31.35
CA TRP A 227 -4.48 0.19 30.64
C TRP A 227 -3.29 0.05 31.61
N ASN A 228 -2.80 -1.18 31.79
CA ASN A 228 -1.83 -1.56 32.81
C ASN A 228 -2.25 -1.06 34.21
N VAL A 229 -1.43 -0.21 34.85
CA VAL A 229 -1.71 0.37 36.17
C VAL A 229 -2.37 1.76 36.10
N ARG A 230 -2.90 2.14 34.92
CA ARG A 230 -3.51 3.46 34.69
C ARG A 230 -5.00 3.32 34.43
N LEU A 231 -5.76 4.22 35.05
CA LEU A 231 -7.19 4.36 34.84
C LEU A 231 -7.46 5.77 34.33
N VAL A 232 -8.13 5.86 33.19
CA VAL A 232 -8.49 7.14 32.56
C VAL A 232 -10.00 7.22 32.45
N SER A 233 -10.56 8.33 32.91
CA SER A 233 -11.98 8.65 32.74
C SER A 233 -12.10 9.97 32.01
N ILE A 234 -13.04 10.06 31.07
CA ILE A 234 -13.33 11.27 30.32
C ILE A 234 -14.55 11.92 30.94
N VAL A 235 -14.38 13.17 31.36
CA VAL A 235 -15.44 13.98 31.95
C VAL A 235 -15.81 15.13 31.02
N CYS A 236 -17.08 15.52 31.00
CA CYS A 236 -17.53 16.65 30.22
C CYS A 236 -17.29 17.95 31.00
N LEU A 237 -16.51 18.85 30.41
CA LEU A 237 -16.52 20.25 30.80
C LEU A 237 -17.88 20.81 30.38
N ASN A 238 -18.73 21.13 31.36
CA ASN A 238 -19.95 21.85 31.09
C ASN A 238 -19.53 23.30 30.77
N PRO A 239 -19.71 23.82 29.54
CA PRO A 239 -19.58 25.26 29.35
C PRO A 239 -20.69 25.88 30.17
N VAL A 240 -20.32 26.60 31.24
CA VAL A 240 -21.24 27.53 31.88
C VAL A 240 -21.59 28.54 30.80
N LEU A 241 -22.74 28.37 30.14
CA LEU A 241 -23.31 29.41 29.31
C LEU A 241 -23.60 30.58 30.26
N PRO A 242 -23.00 31.77 30.04
CA PRO A 242 -23.38 32.93 30.82
C PRO A 242 -24.87 33.17 30.56
N HIS A 243 -25.61 33.28 31.66
CA HIS A 243 -27.06 33.42 31.72
C HIS A 243 -27.63 34.38 30.67
N SER A 244 -28.75 33.96 30.06
CA SER A 244 -29.69 34.81 29.32
C SER A 244 -30.37 35.83 30.24
#